data_AF-A0A928VDD9-F1
#
_entry.id   AF-A0A928VDD9-F1
#
_cell.length_a   1.000
_cell.length_b   1.000
_cell.length_c   1.000
_cell.angle_alpha   90.00
_cell.angle_beta   90.00
_cell.angle_gamma   90.00
#
_symmetry.space_group_name_H-M   'P 1'
#
loop_
_entity.id
_entity.type
_entity.pdbx_description
1 polymer ?
#
loop_
_entity_poly.entity_id
_entity_poly.type
_entity_poly.pdbx_seq_one_letter_code
_entity_poly.pdbx_strand_id
1 'polypeptide(L)' 'STLEEVAFFNPRQQRWQDHFIWTADGLRILGVTSTGRATCQRLDINDEARSPAFIQASRRIWIRMDLHPPNTDPRLADSP' A
#
# COMPACT_ATOMS: atom_id res chain seq x y z
N SER A 1 16.56 18.45 -8.50
CA SER A 1 16.09 17.71 -7.32
C SER A 1 17.17 16.74 -6.90
N THR A 2 17.60 16.78 -5.64
CA THR A 2 18.60 15.86 -5.08
C THR A 2 17.98 14.48 -4.87
N LEU A 3 18.72 13.42 -5.19
CA LEU A 3 18.38 12.04 -4.81
C LEU A 3 18.67 11.91 -3.31
N GLU A 4 17.63 11.74 -2.50
CA GLU A 4 17.75 11.51 -1.06
C GLU A 4 17.62 10.00 -0.79
N GLU A 5 18.60 9.43 -0.09
CA GLU A 5 18.50 8.06 0.41
C GLU A 5 17.49 8.02 1.56
N VAL A 6 16.45 7.21 1.42
CA VAL A 6 15.40 7.03 2.42
C VAL A 6 15.31 5.56 2.82
N ALA A 7 15.25 5.33 4.14
CA ALA A 7 15.06 4.00 4.69
C ALA A 7 13.68 3.44 4.30
N PHE A 8 13.62 2.12 4.09
CA PHE A 8 12.34 1.41 3.98
C PHE A 8 11.63 1.33 5.32
N PHE A 9 10.33 1.05 5.24
CA PHE A 9 9.51 0.83 6.40
C PHE A 9 10.02 -0.35 7.26
N ASN A 10 10.15 -0.12 8.56
CA ASN A 10 10.48 -1.14 9.55
C ASN A 10 9.25 -1.47 10.40
N PRO A 11 8.53 -2.57 10.13
CA PRO A 11 7.31 -2.93 10.85
C PRO A 11 7.51 -3.19 12.35
N ARG A 12 8.75 -3.39 12.82
CA ARG A 12 9.04 -3.60 14.24
C ARG A 12 9.17 -2.29 15.02
N GLN A 13 9.34 -1.16 14.34
CA GLN A 13 9.62 0.14 14.96
C GLN A 13 8.64 1.23 14.52
N GLN A 14 7.99 1.06 13.36
CA GLN A 14 7.12 2.06 12.74
C GLN A 14 5.69 1.54 12.67
N ARG A 15 4.72 2.44 12.86
CA ARG A 15 3.31 2.13 12.77
C ARG A 15 2.87 2.17 11.32
N TRP A 16 2.11 1.16 10.88
CA TRP A 16 1.64 1.06 9.49
C TRP A 16 0.87 2.31 9.04
N GLN A 17 -0.09 2.75 9.84
CA GLN A 17 -0.99 3.87 9.52
C GLN A 17 -0.28 5.23 9.37
N ASP A 18 0.96 5.37 9.87
CA ASP A 18 1.73 6.62 9.74
C ASP A 18 2.38 6.73 8.36
N HIS A 19 2.57 5.60 7.67
CA HIS A 19 3.31 5.53 6.41
C HIS A 19 2.44 5.13 5.22
N PHE A 20 1.33 4.44 5.45
CA PHE A 20 0.51 3.83 4.41
C PHE A 20 -0.97 4.09 4.59
N ILE A 21 -1.68 4.17 3.47
CA ILE A 21 -3.14 4.20 3.39
C ILE A 21 -3.63 3.34 2.23
N TRP A 22 -4.74 2.64 2.42
CA TRP A 22 -5.39 1.90 1.33
C TRP A 22 -6.18 2.85 0.42
N THR A 23 -6.19 2.55 -0.87
CA THR A 23 -7.13 3.20 -1.80
C THR A 23 -8.57 2.91 -1.42
N ALA A 24 -9.48 3.78 -1.87
CA ALA A 24 -10.90 3.65 -1.59
C ALA A 24 -11.49 2.31 -2.07
N ASP A 25 -10.88 1.63 -3.04
CA ASP A 25 -11.26 0.29 -3.50
C ASP A 25 -10.58 -0.87 -2.74
N GLY A 26 -9.64 -0.57 -1.83
CA GLY A 26 -8.88 -1.56 -1.06
C GLY A 26 -7.82 -2.32 -1.87
N LEU A 27 -7.54 -1.93 -3.12
CA LEU A 27 -6.65 -2.69 -4.00
C LEU A 27 -5.18 -2.30 -3.89
N ARG A 28 -4.89 -1.03 -3.60
CA ARG A 28 -3.53 -0.48 -3.61
C ARG A 28 -3.18 0.14 -2.27
N ILE A 29 -1.91 0.02 -1.92
CA ILE A 29 -1.30 0.69 -0.78
C ILE A 29 -0.60 1.95 -1.30
N LEU A 30 -0.96 3.10 -0.77
CA LEU A 30 -0.30 4.37 -1.06
C LEU A 30 0.65 4.74 0.07
N GLY A 31 1.91 5.01 -0.28
CA GLY A 31 2.87 5.59 0.65
C GLY A 31 2.62 7.09 0.85
N VAL A 32 2.29 7.51 2.06
CA VAL A 32 2.03 8.94 2.38
C VAL A 32 3.26 9.68 2.88
N THR A 33 4.31 8.95 3.26
CA THR A 33 5.64 9.48 3.63
C THR A 33 6.69 9.13 2.58
N SER A 34 7.89 9.72 2.66
CA SER A 34 9.02 9.34 1.79
C SER A 34 9.41 7.87 1.96
N THR A 35 9.51 7.40 3.21
CA THR A 35 9.68 5.97 3.57
C THR A 35 8.60 5.09 2.95
N GLY A 36 7.32 5.48 3.08
CA GLY A 36 6.20 4.72 2.51
C GLY A 36 6.27 4.62 0.99
N ARG A 37 6.50 5.75 0.30
CA ARG A 37 6.62 5.79 -1.17
C ARG A 37 7.80 4.95 -1.65
N ALA A 38 8.97 5.10 -1.02
CA ALA A 38 10.15 4.32 -1.34
C ALA A 38 9.91 2.82 -1.14
N THR A 39 9.23 2.44 -0.05
CA THR A 39 8.87 1.04 0.22
C THR A 39 7.93 0.49 -0.87
N CYS A 40 6.84 1.21 -1.21
CA CYS A 40 5.91 0.79 -2.25
C CYS A 40 6.59 0.61 -3.60
N GLN A 41 7.38 1.60 -4.02
CA GLN A 41 8.02 1.61 -5.34
C GLN A 41 9.13 0.57 -5.44
N ARG A 42 9.98 0.45 -4.40
CA ARG A 42 11.19 -0.37 -4.48
C ARG A 42 10.94 -1.84 -4.20
N LEU A 43 9.90 -2.17 -3.42
CA LEU A 43 9.47 -3.54 -3.14
C LEU A 43 8.29 -3.99 -4.01
N ASP A 44 7.67 -3.09 -4.76
CA ASP A 44 6.55 -3.38 -5.67
C ASP A 44 5.40 -4.10 -4.96
N ILE A 45 5.00 -3.61 -3.78
CA ILE A 45 3.99 -4.27 -2.92
C ILE A 45 2.56 -4.23 -3.49
N ASN A 46 2.36 -3.47 -4.56
CA ASN A 46 1.13 -3.42 -5.35
C ASN A 46 1.23 -4.24 -6.65
N ASP A 47 2.38 -4.86 -6.94
CA ASP A 47 2.63 -5.65 -8.16
C ASP A 47 2.30 -4.87 -9.44
N GLU A 48 2.74 -3.62 -9.49
CA GLU A 48 2.53 -2.70 -10.62
C GLU A 48 3.67 -2.76 -11.63
N ALA A 49 4.86 -3.22 -11.22
CA ALA A 49 6.01 -3.35 -12.12
C ALA A 49 5.96 -4.64 -12.98
N ARG A 50 5.11 -5.60 -12.64
CA ARG A 50 4.97 -6.88 -13.36
C ARG A 50 3.57 -7.02 -13.94
N SER A 51 3.49 -7.65 -15.11
CA SER A 51 2.22 -8.03 -15.73
C SER A 51 2.15 -9.56 -15.84
N PRO A 52 1.07 -10.21 -15.35
CA PRO A 52 -0.11 -9.60 -14.73
C PRO A 52 0.09 -9.24 -13.25
N ALA A 53 -0.67 -8.25 -12.75
CA ALA A 53 -0.66 -7.82 -11.34
C ALA A 53 -1.41 -8.83 -10.44
N PHE A 54 -0.75 -9.95 -10.12
CA PHE A 54 -1.31 -11.05 -9.34
C PHE A 54 -1.74 -10.61 -7.94
N ILE A 55 -0.98 -9.73 -7.27
CA ILE A 55 -1.36 -9.25 -5.92
C ILE A 55 -2.71 -8.50 -5.98
N GLN A 56 -2.90 -7.59 -6.93
CA GLN A 56 -4.16 -6.86 -7.07
C GLN A 56 -5.32 -7.76 -7.50
N ALA A 57 -5.05 -8.79 -8.33
CA ALA A 57 -6.03 -9.78 -8.71
C ALA A 57 -6.52 -10.59 -7.49
N SER A 58 -5.61 -11.03 -6.62
CA SER A 58 -5.96 -11.71 -5.37
C SER A 58 -6.73 -10.81 -4.40
N ARG A 59 -6.28 -9.55 -4.21
CA ARG A 59 -6.99 -8.57 -3.36
C ARG A 59 -8.43 -8.36 -3.82
N ARG A 60 -8.71 -8.29 -5.13
CA ARG A 60 -10.08 -8.21 -5.68
C ARG A 60 -10.98 -9.35 -5.21
N ILE A 61 -10.44 -10.56 -5.10
CA ILE A 61 -11.20 -11.73 -4.62
C ILE A 61 -11.43 -11.60 -3.11
N TRP A 62 -10.40 -11.25 -2.35
CA TRP A 62 -10.49 -11.12 -0.90
C TRP A 62 -11.41 -9.99 -0.43
N ILE A 63 -11.45 -8.85 -1.15
CA ILE A 63 -12.38 -7.75 -0.88
C ILE A 63 -13.84 -8.23 -1.01
N ARG A 64 -14.15 -9.04 -2.03
CA ARG A 64 -15.51 -9.60 -2.19
C ARG A 64 -15.90 -10.55 -1.06
N MET A 65 -14.91 -11.07 -0.34
CA MET A 65 -15.08 -11.97 0.80
C MET A 65 -14.95 -11.24 2.14
N ASP A 66 -14.81 -9.90 2.14
CA ASP A 66 -14.58 -9.08 3.34
C ASP A 66 -13.32 -9.48 4.15
N LEU A 67 -12.32 -10.06 3.47
CA LEU A 67 -11.04 -10.48 4.06
C LEU A 67 -9.95 -9.42 3.91
N HIS A 68 -10.21 -8.34 3.16
CA HIS A 68 -9.20 -7.34 2.82
C HIS A 68 -9.82 -5.99 2.43
N PRO A 69 -9.18 -4.84 2.75
CA PRO A 69 -8.04 -4.68 3.66
C PRO A 69 -8.42 -4.90 5.14
N PRO A 70 -7.46 -4.95 6.08
CA PRO A 70 -7.79 -4.99 7.51
C PRO A 70 -8.66 -3.79 7.92
N ASN A 71 -9.76 -4.04 8.65
CA ASN A 71 -10.71 -2.98 9.03
C ASN A 71 -10.13 -1.88 9.93
N THR A 72 -8.98 -2.15 10.56
CA THR A 72 -8.25 -1.19 11.39
C THR A 72 -7.29 -0.31 10.60
N ASP A 73 -7.01 -0.64 9.34
CA ASP A 73 -6.10 0.13 8.51
C ASP A 73 -6.80 1.35 7.91
N PRO A 74 -6.09 2.48 7.78
CA PRO A 74 -6.67 3.65 7.15
C PRO A 74 -6.96 3.38 5.67
N ARG A 75 -8.12 3.87 5.21
CA ARG A 75 -8.56 3.83 3.82
C ARG A 75 -8.98 5.22 3.39
N LEU A 76 -8.67 5.60 2.15
CA LEU A 76 -9.24 6.81 1.57
C LEU A 76 -10.77 6.70 1.58
N ALA A 77 -11.44 7.82 1.84
CA ALA A 77 -12.88 7.90 1.62
C ALA A 77 -13.19 7.61 0.14
N ASP A 78 -14.35 7.03 -0.12
CA ASP A 78 -14.86 6.96 -1.48
C ASP A 78 -14.93 8.38 -2.05
N SER A 79 -14.31 8.60 -3.21
CA SER A 79 -14.55 9.83 -3.95
C SER A 79 -16.03 9.85 -4.37
N PRO A 80 -16.74 10.97 -4.15
CA PRO A 80 -18.16 11.09 -4.53
C PRO A 80 -18.38 10.95 -6.03
#